data_AF-A0A3N0BIZ9-F1
#
_entry.id   AF-A0A3N0BIZ9-F1
#
_cell.length_a   1.000
_cell.length_b   1.000
_cell.length_c   1.000
_cell.angle_alpha   90.00
_cell.angle_beta   90.00
_cell.angle_gamma   90.00
#
_symmetry.space_group_name_H-M   'P 1'
#
loop_
_entity.id
_entity.type
_entity.pdbx_description
1 polymer ?
#
loop_
_entity_poly.entity_id
_entity_poly.type
_entity_poly.pdbx_seq_one_letter_code
_entity_poly.pdbx_strand_id
1 'polypeptide(L)'
;MLQITQTRDAASILFNLEGHIVLSAERAGAGRTVLVEPIEREGACTDCGVMSSRIQARPVHRVRDVPCGGSPVEVRVRKRRLACLEPQGPRRSFVQTTDEIPLRSRLTSRLVAGMVADLSAELRAVSRVAGTSGVSWTTVMRVMEDTAVVDGGVDRRLVRRLGVDEHRFRRVRYLKNEAGKVTRVEPWSIVFTDLDTGAILDIVDGRRGQAVRDWIGARPRWWRNRVELVAMDMSTEFRRAVRKVLPKAAITVDHWHVVARANQMVTEVRRRRAHDRHGRPGGDTEPAWDYGRR
;
A
#
# COMPACT_ATOMS: atom_id res chain seq x y z
N MET A 1 1.20 -30.22 -33.61
CA MET A 1 2.54 -30.86 -33.61
C MET A 1 3.44 -29.98 -32.76
N LEU A 2 3.80 -30.25 -31.51
CA LEU A 2 3.58 -31.34 -30.55
C LEU A 2 2.85 -30.77 -29.31
N GLN A 3 1.74 -31.37 -28.88
CA GLN A 3 1.20 -31.17 -27.54
C GLN A 3 2.11 -31.91 -26.56
N ILE A 4 2.83 -31.19 -25.71
CA ILE A 4 3.48 -31.79 -24.54
C ILE A 4 2.37 -31.95 -23.49
N THR A 5 1.54 -32.98 -23.64
CA THR A 5 0.75 -33.51 -22.52
C THR A 5 1.69 -34.38 -21.69
N GLN A 6 2.63 -33.74 -20.98
CA GLN A 6 3.01 -34.34 -19.70
C GLN A 6 1.74 -34.25 -18.86
N THR A 7 1.06 -35.38 -18.67
CA THR A 7 0.00 -35.51 -17.69
C THR A 7 0.58 -34.99 -16.38
N ARG A 8 0.18 -33.77 -15.98
CA ARG A 8 0.62 -33.22 -14.70
C ARG A 8 0.19 -34.22 -13.65
N ASP A 9 1.13 -34.69 -12.85
CA ASP A 9 0.80 -35.63 -11.78
C ASP A 9 -0.17 -34.97 -10.80
N ALA A 10 -0.92 -35.80 -10.06
CA ALA A 10 -1.92 -35.30 -9.13
C ALA A 10 -1.32 -34.31 -8.12
N ALA A 11 -0.06 -34.51 -7.71
CA ALA A 11 0.64 -33.60 -6.82
C ALA A 11 0.84 -32.21 -7.43
N SER A 12 1.29 -32.10 -8.69
CA SER A 12 1.47 -30.82 -9.38
C SER A 12 0.14 -30.11 -9.64
N ILE A 13 -0.91 -30.86 -9.97
CA ILE A 13 -2.26 -30.32 -10.15
C ILE A 13 -2.76 -29.72 -8.83
N LEU A 14 -2.69 -30.48 -7.74
CA LEU A 14 -3.18 -30.03 -6.43
C LEU A 14 -2.34 -28.89 -5.85
N PHE A 15 -1.03 -28.89 -6.08
CA PHE A 15 -0.16 -27.79 -5.64
C PHE A 15 -0.34 -26.52 -6.48
N ASN A 16 -0.80 -26.66 -7.73
CA ASN A 16 -1.24 -25.59 -8.63
C ASN A 16 -0.24 -24.42 -8.82
N LEU A 17 1.06 -24.72 -8.91
CA LEU A 17 2.07 -23.72 -9.27
C LEU A 17 2.34 -23.83 -10.77
N GLU A 18 1.89 -22.84 -11.56
CA GLU A 18 2.03 -22.86 -13.01
C GLU A 18 3.50 -22.87 -13.45
N GLY A 19 3.80 -23.52 -14.58
CA GLY A 19 5.16 -23.67 -15.09
C GLY A 19 6.09 -24.57 -14.25
N HIS A 20 5.58 -25.21 -13.20
CA HIS A 20 6.36 -26.10 -12.32
C HIS A 20 5.71 -27.48 -12.17
N ILE A 21 6.55 -28.47 -11.85
CA ILE A 21 6.17 -29.81 -11.40
C ILE A 21 6.63 -30.03 -9.96
N VAL A 22 5.87 -30.80 -9.21
CA VAL A 22 6.23 -31.29 -7.88
C VAL A 22 7.12 -32.51 -8.04
N LEU A 23 8.28 -32.50 -7.38
CA LEU A 23 9.23 -33.61 -7.34
C LEU A 23 9.08 -34.44 -6.08
N SER A 24 8.81 -33.78 -4.96
CA SER A 24 8.51 -34.42 -3.69
C SER A 24 7.68 -33.49 -2.80
N ALA A 25 6.86 -34.08 -1.92
CA ALA A 25 6.13 -33.38 -0.89
C ALA A 25 6.22 -34.19 0.41
N GLU A 26 6.69 -33.54 1.47
CA GLU A 26 6.95 -34.17 2.77
C GLU A 26 6.25 -33.38 3.87
N ARG A 27 5.83 -34.07 4.94
CA ARG A 27 5.32 -33.41 6.14
C ARG A 27 6.50 -32.98 6.99
N ALA A 28 6.53 -31.70 7.39
CA ALA A 28 7.62 -31.14 8.18
C ALA A 28 7.05 -30.32 9.34
N GLY A 29 7.12 -30.86 10.56
CA GLY A 29 6.52 -30.25 11.75
C GLY A 29 5.01 -30.01 11.57
N ALA A 30 4.56 -28.79 11.85
CA ALA A 30 3.17 -28.37 11.67
C ALA A 30 2.80 -28.02 10.21
N GLY A 31 3.72 -28.14 9.27
CA GLY A 31 3.53 -27.75 7.87
C GLY A 31 3.96 -28.83 6.87
N ARG A 32 4.19 -28.41 5.63
CA ARG A 32 4.67 -29.26 4.54
C ARG A 32 5.85 -28.62 3.85
N THR A 33 6.77 -29.45 3.35
CA THR A 33 7.83 -29.00 2.44
C THR A 33 7.54 -29.59 1.06
N VAL A 34 7.56 -28.75 0.03
CA VAL A 34 7.34 -29.17 -1.36
C VAL A 34 8.57 -28.79 -2.18
N LEU A 35 9.17 -29.76 -2.84
CA LEU A 35 10.23 -29.55 -3.82
C LEU A 35 9.61 -29.46 -5.21
N VAL A 36 9.83 -28.34 -5.89
CA VAL A 36 9.34 -28.11 -7.25
C VAL A 36 10.48 -27.83 -8.22
N GLU A 37 10.25 -28.06 -9.51
CA GLU A 37 11.19 -27.75 -10.59
C GLU A 37 10.42 -27.17 -11.79
N PRO A 38 10.98 -26.18 -12.51
CA PRO A 38 10.36 -25.68 -13.74
C PRO A 38 10.13 -26.78 -14.78
N ILE A 39 9.03 -26.71 -15.52
CA ILE A 39 8.73 -27.63 -16.63
C ILE A 39 9.71 -27.37 -17.78
N GLU A 40 9.89 -26.10 -18.12
CA GLU A 40 10.73 -25.67 -19.24
C GLU A 40 12.20 -26.07 -19.00
N ARG A 41 12.77 -26.78 -19.97
CA ARG A 41 14.16 -27.25 -19.89
C ARG A 41 15.18 -26.24 -20.41
N GLU A 42 14.69 -25.27 -21.19
CA GLU A 42 15.47 -24.21 -21.83
C GLU A 42 15.16 -22.86 -21.19
N GLY A 43 16.12 -21.93 -21.25
CA GLY A 43 15.90 -20.56 -20.81
C GLY A 43 16.78 -19.58 -21.58
N ALA A 44 16.34 -18.32 -21.64
CA ALA A 44 17.08 -17.22 -22.23
C ALA A 44 18.04 -16.60 -21.19
N CYS A 45 19.26 -16.28 -21.63
CA CYS A 45 20.18 -15.49 -20.81
C CYS A 45 19.59 -14.09 -20.56
N THR A 46 19.56 -13.67 -19.31
CA THR A 46 19.00 -12.36 -18.90
C THR A 46 19.81 -11.15 -19.37
N ASP A 47 21.04 -11.34 -19.87
CA ASP A 47 21.88 -10.25 -20.39
C ASP A 47 21.90 -10.20 -21.93
N CYS A 48 22.01 -11.35 -22.61
CA CYS A 48 22.16 -11.41 -24.07
C CYS A 48 20.99 -12.10 -24.81
N GLY A 49 20.01 -12.66 -24.10
CA GLY A 49 18.86 -13.34 -24.71
C GLY A 49 19.12 -14.74 -25.27
N VAL A 50 20.39 -15.17 -25.39
CA VAL A 50 20.75 -16.49 -25.96
C VAL A 50 20.11 -17.63 -25.17
N MET A 51 19.40 -18.51 -25.88
CA MET A 51 18.77 -19.70 -25.33
C MET A 51 19.80 -20.78 -24.99
N SER A 52 19.57 -21.48 -23.88
CA SER A 52 20.41 -22.62 -23.48
C SER A 52 19.60 -23.67 -22.73
N SER A 53 19.90 -24.95 -22.98
CA SER A 53 19.50 -26.10 -22.17
C SER A 53 20.67 -26.70 -21.39
N ARG A 54 21.90 -26.17 -21.55
CA ARG A 54 23.11 -26.74 -20.95
C ARG A 54 23.15 -26.43 -19.46
N ILE A 55 22.81 -27.42 -18.64
CA ILE A 55 22.78 -27.28 -17.18
C ILE A 55 24.21 -27.28 -16.62
N GLN A 56 24.56 -26.21 -15.91
CA GLN A 56 25.80 -26.12 -15.14
C GLN A 56 25.60 -26.53 -13.68
N ALA A 57 24.44 -26.18 -13.09
CA ALA A 57 24.11 -26.56 -11.71
C ALA A 57 22.60 -26.56 -11.47
N ARG A 58 22.16 -27.22 -10.38
CA ARG A 58 20.76 -27.24 -9.93
C ARG A 58 20.61 -26.68 -8.51
N PRO A 59 20.77 -25.37 -8.30
CA PRO A 59 20.62 -24.79 -6.98
C PRO A 59 19.18 -24.91 -6.47
N VAL A 60 19.01 -25.20 -5.18
CA VAL A 60 17.72 -25.24 -4.51
C VAL A 60 17.53 -23.95 -3.74
N HIS A 61 16.44 -23.23 -4.02
CA HIS A 61 16.09 -21.97 -3.36
C HIS A 61 14.80 -22.11 -2.57
N ARG A 62 14.76 -21.55 -1.37
CA ARG A 62 13.53 -21.42 -0.60
C ARG A 62 12.75 -20.19 -1.05
N VAL A 63 11.48 -20.36 -1.35
CA VAL A 63 10.54 -19.28 -1.65
C VAL A 63 9.35 -19.32 -0.71
N ARG A 64 8.73 -18.17 -0.47
CA ARG A 64 7.45 -18.06 0.24
C ARG A 64 6.32 -18.20 -0.74
N ASP A 65 5.27 -18.85 -0.27
CA ASP A 65 4.11 -19.18 -1.07
C ASP A 65 2.84 -19.16 -0.22
N VAL A 66 1.68 -19.23 -0.88
CA VAL A 66 0.38 -19.30 -0.21
C VAL A 66 0.27 -20.59 0.63
N PRO A 67 -0.41 -20.55 1.80
CA PRO A 67 -0.71 -21.77 2.56
C PRO A 67 -1.50 -22.79 1.73
N CYS A 68 -1.25 -24.08 1.94
CA CYS A 68 -1.94 -25.17 1.24
C CYS A 68 -2.65 -26.06 2.25
N GLY A 69 -3.96 -26.24 2.10
CA GLY A 69 -4.76 -27.08 3.00
C GLY A 69 -4.78 -26.59 4.46
N GLY A 70 -4.74 -25.26 4.66
CA GLY A 70 -4.83 -24.63 5.98
C GLY A 70 -3.52 -24.57 6.78
N SER A 71 -2.40 -25.09 6.25
CA SER A 71 -1.11 -25.06 6.93
C SER A 71 -0.05 -24.32 6.10
N PRO A 72 0.95 -23.71 6.75
CA PRO A 72 2.10 -23.13 6.06
C PRO A 72 2.84 -24.18 5.22
N VAL A 73 3.28 -23.77 4.03
CA VAL A 73 4.10 -24.60 3.15
C VAL A 73 5.47 -23.94 2.93
N GLU A 74 6.52 -24.72 3.10
CA GLU A 74 7.86 -24.38 2.63
C GLU A 74 8.02 -24.86 1.18
N VAL A 75 8.22 -23.92 0.27
CA VAL A 75 8.47 -24.25 -1.14
C VAL A 75 9.96 -24.16 -1.41
N ARG A 76 10.52 -25.27 -1.86
CA ARG A 76 11.89 -25.39 -2.33
C ARG A 76 11.86 -25.54 -3.85
N VAL A 77 12.55 -24.65 -4.54
CA VAL A 77 12.60 -24.63 -6.00
C VAL A 77 13.97 -25.11 -6.44
N ARG A 78 14.03 -26.30 -7.05
CA ARG A 78 15.22 -26.78 -7.76
C ARG A 78 15.29 -26.05 -9.09
N LYS A 79 16.04 -24.93 -9.11
CA LYS A 79 16.21 -24.12 -10.32
C LYS A 79 17.28 -24.74 -11.22
N ARG A 80 17.21 -24.44 -12.52
CA ARG A 80 18.30 -24.76 -13.47
C ARG A 80 19.20 -23.53 -13.62
N ARG A 81 20.47 -23.68 -13.25
CA ARG A 81 21.53 -22.75 -13.65
C ARG A 81 22.09 -23.25 -14.97
N LEU A 82 21.84 -22.49 -16.03
CA LEU A 82 22.22 -22.78 -17.40
C LEU A 82 23.52 -22.04 -17.75
N ALA A 83 24.36 -22.68 -18.55
CA ALA A 83 25.53 -22.04 -19.14
C ALA A 83 25.08 -21.08 -20.25
N CYS A 84 25.59 -19.86 -20.24
CA CYS A 84 25.42 -18.92 -21.34
C CYS A 84 26.31 -19.37 -22.49
N LEU A 85 25.73 -19.53 -23.69
CA LEU A 85 26.45 -20.01 -24.88
C LEU A 85 27.02 -18.87 -25.73
N GLU A 86 26.81 -17.61 -25.33
CA GLU A 86 27.38 -16.43 -25.98
C GLU A 86 28.90 -16.35 -25.67
N PRO A 87 29.78 -16.59 -26.67
CA PRO A 87 31.22 -16.66 -26.41
C PRO A 87 31.82 -15.35 -25.90
N GLN A 88 31.34 -14.21 -26.44
CA GLN A 88 31.90 -12.89 -26.16
C GLN A 88 31.19 -12.15 -25.02
N GLY A 89 30.16 -12.75 -24.43
CA GLY A 89 29.34 -12.14 -23.38
C GLY A 89 30.01 -12.16 -22.00
N PRO A 90 29.74 -11.14 -21.15
CA PRO A 90 30.28 -11.09 -19.79
C PRO A 90 29.64 -12.14 -18.87
N ARG A 91 28.39 -12.55 -19.15
CA ARG A 91 27.67 -13.53 -18.35
C ARG A 91 27.99 -14.95 -18.82
N ARG A 92 28.53 -15.77 -17.92
CA ARG A 92 28.86 -17.18 -18.18
C ARG A 92 27.76 -18.16 -17.77
N SER A 93 26.90 -17.77 -16.84
CA SER A 93 25.77 -18.59 -16.40
C SER A 93 24.60 -17.74 -15.94
N PHE A 94 23.40 -18.28 -16.03
CA PHE A 94 22.18 -17.63 -15.57
C PHE A 94 21.23 -18.66 -14.96
N VAL A 95 20.33 -18.19 -14.10
CA VAL A 95 19.27 -19.03 -13.53
C VAL A 95 18.00 -18.76 -14.32
N GLN A 96 17.33 -19.83 -14.76
CA GLN A 96 16.04 -19.72 -15.43
C GLN A 96 15.02 -18.98 -14.55
N THR A 97 14.23 -18.12 -15.17
CA THR A 97 13.14 -17.38 -14.54
C THR A 97 11.80 -17.89 -15.05
N THR A 98 10.76 -17.77 -14.23
CA THR A 98 9.39 -18.12 -14.57
C THR A 98 8.47 -16.99 -14.16
N ASP A 99 7.28 -16.92 -14.75
CA ASP A 99 6.28 -15.90 -14.38
C ASP A 99 5.83 -16.06 -12.93
N GLU A 100 5.75 -17.30 -12.44
CA GLU A 100 5.45 -17.60 -11.05
C GLU A 100 6.59 -17.24 -10.08
N ILE A 101 7.84 -17.24 -10.53
CA ILE A 101 9.00 -16.93 -9.69
C ILE A 101 9.98 -16.06 -10.50
N PRO A 102 9.73 -14.74 -10.54
CA PRO A 102 10.55 -13.79 -11.29
C PRO A 102 12.02 -13.76 -10.83
N LEU A 103 12.86 -13.11 -11.64
CA LEU A 103 14.30 -12.97 -11.36
C LEU A 103 14.54 -12.46 -9.94
N ARG A 104 15.38 -13.17 -9.18
CA ARG A 104 15.74 -12.87 -7.77
C ARG A 104 14.56 -12.85 -6.79
N SER A 105 13.34 -13.12 -7.21
CA SER A 105 12.19 -13.20 -6.30
C SER A 105 12.35 -14.37 -5.34
N ARG A 106 11.97 -14.11 -4.08
CA ARG A 106 11.79 -15.12 -3.03
C ARG A 106 10.31 -15.34 -2.68
N LEU A 107 9.40 -14.75 -3.46
CA LEU A 107 7.96 -14.85 -3.32
C LEU A 107 7.39 -15.43 -4.62
N THR A 108 6.39 -16.31 -4.51
CA THR A 108 5.62 -16.72 -5.68
C THR A 108 4.67 -15.59 -6.12
N SER A 109 4.39 -15.50 -7.42
CA SER A 109 3.51 -14.47 -7.98
C SER A 109 2.09 -14.61 -7.44
N ARG A 110 1.59 -15.83 -7.22
CA ARG A 110 0.31 -16.06 -6.53
C ARG A 110 0.27 -15.54 -5.09
N LEU A 111 1.39 -15.61 -4.34
CA LEU A 111 1.46 -15.04 -3.00
C LEU A 111 1.44 -13.50 -3.05
N VAL A 112 2.19 -12.90 -3.99
CA VAL A 112 2.16 -11.44 -4.23
C VAL A 112 0.75 -10.98 -4.58
N ALA A 113 0.09 -11.66 -5.52
CA ALA A 113 -1.30 -11.36 -5.90
C ALA A 113 -2.25 -11.45 -4.72
N GLY A 114 -2.10 -12.46 -3.85
CA GLY A 114 -2.87 -12.58 -2.62
C GLY A 114 -2.66 -11.41 -1.65
N MET A 115 -1.41 -10.95 -1.45
CA MET A 115 -1.11 -9.78 -0.62
C MET A 115 -1.77 -8.51 -1.17
N VAL A 116 -1.69 -8.29 -2.49
CA VAL A 116 -2.30 -7.13 -3.15
C VAL A 116 -3.83 -7.18 -3.02
N ALA A 117 -4.44 -8.34 -3.23
CA ALA A 117 -5.88 -8.52 -3.07
C ALA A 117 -6.32 -8.25 -1.61
N ASP A 118 -5.62 -8.80 -0.63
CA ASP A 118 -5.90 -8.59 0.80
C ASP A 118 -5.84 -7.10 1.20
N LEU A 119 -4.93 -6.33 0.60
CA LEU A 119 -4.75 -4.90 0.89
C LEU A 119 -5.65 -3.99 0.05
N SER A 120 -6.12 -4.46 -1.10
CA SER A 120 -6.97 -3.68 -2.01
C SER A 120 -8.46 -3.86 -1.72
N ALA A 121 -8.87 -5.03 -1.24
CA ALA A 121 -10.28 -5.35 -1.01
C ALA A 121 -10.82 -4.81 0.32
N GLU A 122 -9.98 -4.74 1.36
CA GLU A 122 -10.38 -4.37 2.71
C GLU A 122 -9.31 -3.50 3.39
N LEU A 123 -9.73 -2.67 4.35
CA LEU A 123 -8.82 -1.94 5.23
C LEU A 123 -8.16 -2.91 6.22
N ARG A 124 -7.11 -3.61 5.76
CA ARG A 124 -6.30 -4.50 6.59
C ARG A 124 -5.02 -3.83 7.06
N ALA A 125 -4.65 -4.09 8.31
CA ALA A 125 -3.33 -3.69 8.80
C ALA A 125 -2.26 -4.47 8.02
N VAL A 126 -1.30 -3.75 7.44
CA VAL A 126 -0.15 -4.35 6.72
C VAL A 126 0.60 -5.37 7.57
N SER A 127 0.67 -5.16 8.90
CA SER A 127 1.26 -6.14 9.83
C SER A 127 0.50 -7.46 9.90
N ARG A 128 -0.83 -7.43 9.74
CA ARG A 128 -1.66 -8.64 9.70
C ARG A 128 -1.40 -9.41 8.40
N VAL A 129 -1.35 -8.72 7.27
CA VAL A 129 -1.04 -9.33 5.96
C VAL A 129 0.37 -9.92 5.95
N ALA A 130 1.34 -9.22 6.55
CA ALA A 130 2.69 -9.74 6.74
C ALA A 130 2.71 -11.04 7.56
N GLY A 131 1.94 -11.08 8.65
CA GLY A 131 1.80 -12.25 9.50
C GLY A 131 1.17 -13.45 8.79
N THR A 132 0.05 -13.25 8.08
CA THR A 132 -0.62 -14.32 7.32
C THR A 132 0.21 -14.83 6.16
N SER A 133 0.96 -13.94 5.51
CA SER A 133 1.82 -14.27 4.37
C SER A 133 3.20 -14.80 4.77
N GLY A 134 3.56 -14.78 6.06
CA GLY A 134 4.86 -15.24 6.55
C GLY A 134 6.06 -14.43 6.04
N VAL A 135 5.86 -13.12 5.79
CA VAL A 135 6.88 -12.18 5.30
C VAL A 135 7.04 -10.99 6.24
N SER A 136 8.10 -10.19 6.07
CA SER A 136 8.27 -8.97 6.85
C SER A 136 7.29 -7.88 6.39
N TRP A 137 6.93 -6.97 7.30
CA TRP A 137 6.16 -5.77 6.97
C TRP A 137 6.78 -4.98 5.81
N THR A 138 8.11 -4.84 5.81
CA THR A 138 8.87 -4.16 4.74
C THR A 138 8.76 -4.85 3.39
N THR A 139 8.58 -6.17 3.37
CA THR A 139 8.36 -6.91 2.13
C THR A 139 6.99 -6.63 1.57
N VAL A 140 5.96 -6.62 2.41
CA VAL A 140 4.59 -6.29 2.00
C VAL A 140 4.52 -4.86 1.44
N MET A 141 5.14 -3.89 2.12
CA MET A 141 5.16 -2.51 1.63
C MET A 141 5.85 -2.37 0.28
N ARG A 142 6.99 -3.05 0.08
CA ARG A 142 7.68 -3.05 -1.22
C ARG A 142 6.81 -3.64 -2.32
N VAL A 143 6.12 -4.76 -2.04
CA VAL A 143 5.16 -5.35 -2.97
C VAL A 143 4.07 -4.34 -3.33
N MET A 144 3.52 -3.62 -2.35
CA MET A 144 2.53 -2.58 -2.61
C MET A 144 3.11 -1.42 -3.42
N GLU A 145 4.32 -0.94 -3.13
CA GLU A 145 4.97 0.12 -3.90
C GLU A 145 5.23 -0.30 -5.35
N ASP A 146 5.65 -1.55 -5.57
CA ASP A 146 5.94 -2.10 -6.91
C ASP A 146 4.66 -2.39 -7.73
N THR A 147 3.51 -2.59 -7.07
CA THR A 147 2.23 -2.96 -7.71
C THR A 147 1.19 -1.85 -7.72
N ALA A 148 1.35 -0.82 -6.87
CA ALA A 148 0.41 0.28 -6.78
C ALA A 148 0.37 1.06 -8.10
N VAL A 149 -0.78 1.02 -8.76
CA VAL A 149 -1.07 1.91 -9.87
C VAL A 149 -1.59 3.23 -9.29
N VAL A 150 -0.75 4.26 -9.28
CA VAL A 150 -1.19 5.62 -8.94
C VAL A 150 -2.04 6.12 -10.11
N ASP A 151 -3.32 6.41 -9.85
CA ASP A 151 -4.18 7.02 -10.86
C ASP A 151 -3.75 8.48 -11.12
N GLY A 152 -2.88 8.67 -12.11
CA GLY A 152 -2.49 9.98 -12.62
C GLY A 152 -3.56 10.68 -13.48
N GLY A 153 -4.76 10.10 -13.60
CA GLY A 153 -5.85 10.55 -14.46
C GLY A 153 -6.64 11.74 -13.93
N VAL A 154 -6.27 12.35 -12.79
CA VAL A 154 -6.99 13.50 -12.19
C VAL A 154 -7.23 14.62 -13.20
N ASP A 155 -6.24 14.89 -14.05
CA ASP A 155 -6.33 15.92 -15.10
C ASP A 155 -7.40 15.64 -16.14
N ARG A 156 -7.85 14.38 -16.29
CA ARG A 156 -8.89 13.96 -17.24
C ARG A 156 -10.27 13.85 -16.58
N ARG A 157 -10.34 13.94 -15.24
CA ARG A 157 -11.59 13.82 -14.49
C ARG A 157 -12.42 15.12 -14.58
N LEU A 158 -13.73 14.97 -14.67
CA LEU A 158 -14.68 16.08 -14.85
C LEU A 158 -15.20 16.63 -13.51
N VAL A 159 -14.30 17.08 -12.64
CA VAL A 159 -14.62 17.53 -11.28
C VAL A 159 -15.38 18.88 -11.29
N ARG A 160 -16.54 18.93 -10.63
CA ARG A 160 -17.32 20.17 -10.43
C ARG A 160 -17.33 20.63 -8.98
N ARG A 161 -17.36 19.70 -8.03
CA ARG A 161 -17.39 19.96 -6.59
C ARG A 161 -16.15 19.36 -5.94
N LEU A 162 -15.27 20.20 -5.42
CA LEU A 162 -13.97 19.80 -4.88
C LEU A 162 -14.00 19.84 -3.35
N GLY A 163 -13.63 18.74 -2.70
CA GLY A 163 -13.34 18.67 -1.28
C GLY A 163 -11.85 18.90 -1.03
N VAL A 164 -11.52 19.71 -0.03
CA VAL A 164 -10.14 19.94 0.41
C VAL A 164 -10.11 19.85 1.93
N ASP A 165 -9.48 18.81 2.46
CA ASP A 165 -9.36 18.60 3.91
C ASP A 165 -7.92 18.34 4.35
N GLU A 166 -7.60 18.73 5.58
CA GLU A 166 -6.31 18.53 6.21
C GLU A 166 -6.38 17.33 7.17
N HIS A 167 -5.53 16.33 6.97
CA HIS A 167 -5.49 15.13 7.79
C HIS A 167 -4.12 14.92 8.43
N ARG A 168 -4.11 14.79 9.76
CA ARG A 168 -2.92 14.37 10.52
C ARG A 168 -2.92 12.87 10.73
N PHE A 169 -2.11 12.16 9.95
CA PHE A 169 -2.09 10.69 10.01
C PHE A 169 -1.14 10.12 11.08
N ARG A 170 -0.20 10.93 11.63
CA ARG A 170 0.76 10.48 12.65
C ARG A 170 1.10 11.54 13.70
N ARG A 171 1.74 11.11 14.80
CA ARG A 171 2.34 12.01 15.80
C ARG A 171 3.58 12.70 15.22
N VAL A 172 3.93 13.88 15.76
CA VAL A 172 5.16 14.59 15.38
C VAL A 172 6.36 13.68 15.62
N ARG A 173 7.32 13.68 14.69
CA ARG A 173 8.58 12.96 14.82
C ARG A 173 9.76 13.91 14.65
N TYR A 174 10.91 13.52 15.19
CA TYR A 174 12.17 14.20 14.97
C TYR A 174 13.07 13.22 14.22
N LEU A 175 13.43 13.56 12.98
CA LEU A 175 14.25 12.73 12.11
C LEU A 175 15.63 13.35 11.98
N LYS A 176 16.68 12.56 12.18
CA LYS A 176 18.06 12.94 11.93
C LYS A 176 18.40 12.58 10.49
N ASN A 177 18.79 13.56 9.67
CA ASN A 177 19.25 13.28 8.31
C ASN A 177 20.68 12.71 8.32
N GLU A 178 21.18 12.28 7.15
CA GLU A 178 22.53 11.69 7.02
C GLU A 178 23.65 12.66 7.47
N ALA A 179 23.44 13.97 7.30
CA ALA A 179 24.33 15.03 7.77
C ALA A 179 24.21 15.33 9.28
N GLY A 180 23.40 14.56 10.02
CA GLY A 180 23.24 14.68 11.47
C GLY A 180 22.28 15.76 11.96
N LYS A 181 21.63 16.51 11.07
CA LYS A 181 20.63 17.54 11.40
C LYS A 181 19.31 16.90 11.80
N VAL A 182 18.82 17.25 12.99
CA VAL A 182 17.50 16.83 13.48
C VAL A 182 16.43 17.78 12.95
N THR A 183 15.43 17.24 12.26
CA THR A 183 14.31 17.97 11.68
C THR A 183 13.00 17.49 12.31
N ARG A 184 12.18 18.44 12.76
CA ARG A 184 10.82 18.17 13.24
C ARG A 184 9.91 17.92 12.02
N VAL A 185 9.38 16.72 11.92
CA VAL A 185 8.43 16.31 10.88
C VAL A 185 7.04 16.27 11.47
N GLU A 186 6.15 17.10 10.91
CA GLU A 186 4.73 17.05 11.21
C GLU A 186 4.01 16.32 10.08
N PRO A 187 3.54 15.08 10.31
CA PRO A 187 2.94 14.25 9.27
C PRO A 187 1.47 14.65 9.05
N TRP A 188 1.31 15.68 8.24
CA TRP A 188 0.05 16.20 7.74
C TRP A 188 -0.06 15.93 6.25
N SER A 189 -1.27 15.69 5.77
CA SER A 189 -1.56 15.58 4.36
C SER A 189 -2.83 16.36 4.04
N ILE A 190 -2.92 16.87 2.83
CA ILE A 190 -4.13 17.46 2.28
C ILE A 190 -4.75 16.44 1.34
N VAL A 191 -6.02 16.10 1.59
CA VAL A 191 -6.80 15.20 0.77
C VAL A 191 -7.68 16.01 -0.16
N PHE A 192 -7.60 15.71 -1.45
CA PHE A 192 -8.48 16.25 -2.48
C PHE A 192 -9.50 15.19 -2.86
N THR A 193 -10.78 15.54 -2.85
CA THR A 193 -11.87 14.61 -3.12
C THR A 193 -12.82 15.21 -4.14
N ASP A 194 -13.32 14.39 -5.07
CA ASP A 194 -14.47 14.75 -5.88
C ASP A 194 -15.74 14.52 -5.06
N LEU A 195 -16.42 15.59 -4.69
CA LEU A 195 -17.60 15.52 -3.83
C LEU A 195 -18.83 14.95 -4.56
N ASP A 196 -18.81 14.89 -5.89
CA ASP A 196 -19.90 14.28 -6.66
C ASP A 196 -19.83 12.75 -6.64
N THR A 197 -18.61 12.20 -6.62
CA THR A 197 -18.37 10.75 -6.71
C THR A 197 -17.87 10.13 -5.41
N GLY A 198 -17.40 10.95 -4.46
CA GLY A 198 -16.68 10.50 -3.27
C GLY A 198 -15.26 10.01 -3.56
N ALA A 199 -14.77 10.12 -4.80
CA ALA A 199 -13.47 9.61 -5.17
C ALA A 199 -12.34 10.49 -4.63
N ILE A 200 -11.33 9.86 -4.02
CA ILE A 200 -10.07 10.54 -3.70
C ILE A 200 -9.37 10.88 -5.02
N LEU A 201 -9.05 12.15 -5.20
CA LEU A 201 -8.32 12.67 -6.35
C LEU A 201 -6.82 12.61 -6.09
N ASP A 202 -6.37 13.06 -4.92
CA ASP A 202 -4.96 13.02 -4.56
C ASP A 202 -4.77 13.22 -3.04
N ILE A 203 -3.60 12.82 -2.53
CA ILE A 203 -3.15 13.05 -1.16
C ILE A 203 -1.78 13.72 -1.24
N VAL A 204 -1.73 15.01 -0.87
CA VAL A 204 -0.52 15.83 -0.98
C VAL A 204 0.09 16.05 0.39
N ASP A 205 1.41 15.90 0.51
CA ASP A 205 2.11 16.17 1.77
C ASP A 205 2.05 17.65 2.18
N GLY A 206 1.87 17.89 3.48
CA GLY A 206 1.82 19.21 4.06
C GLY A 206 0.43 19.64 4.54
N ARG A 207 0.37 20.89 5.00
CA ARG A 207 -0.83 21.48 5.63
C ARG A 207 -1.10 22.94 5.32
N ARG A 208 -0.29 23.53 4.43
CA ARG A 208 -0.31 24.98 4.18
C ARG A 208 -1.10 25.27 2.92
N GLY A 209 -1.70 26.45 2.87
CA GLY A 209 -2.41 26.91 1.66
C GLY A 209 -1.54 26.92 0.40
N GLN A 210 -0.20 26.97 0.55
CA GLN A 210 0.74 26.83 -0.56
C GLN A 210 0.57 25.51 -1.33
N ALA A 211 0.49 24.38 -0.62
CA ALA A 211 0.33 23.06 -1.23
C ALA A 211 -1.01 22.95 -1.98
N VAL A 212 -2.08 23.50 -1.39
CA VAL A 212 -3.40 23.60 -2.05
C VAL A 212 -3.30 24.40 -3.35
N ARG A 213 -2.64 25.57 -3.29
CA ARG A 213 -2.50 26.43 -4.45
C ARG A 213 -1.73 25.75 -5.57
N ASP A 214 -0.61 25.11 -5.24
CA ASP A 214 0.29 24.51 -6.21
C ASP A 214 -0.35 23.28 -6.86
N TRP A 215 -1.01 22.43 -6.07
CA TRP A 215 -1.72 21.26 -6.58
C TRP A 215 -2.86 21.62 -7.53
N ILE A 216 -3.72 22.56 -7.13
CA ILE A 216 -4.82 23.03 -8.00
C ILE A 216 -4.27 23.79 -9.21
N GLY A 217 -3.24 24.62 -9.01
CA GLY A 217 -2.63 25.44 -10.05
C GLY A 217 -1.97 24.61 -11.16
N ALA A 218 -1.47 23.42 -10.84
CA ALA A 218 -0.94 22.46 -11.80
C ALA A 218 -2.01 21.85 -12.72
N ARG A 219 -3.30 21.95 -12.37
CA ARG A 219 -4.39 21.38 -13.17
C ARG A 219 -4.66 22.22 -14.44
N PRO A 220 -5.05 21.58 -15.56
CA PRO A 220 -5.42 22.26 -16.79
C PRO A 220 -6.46 23.37 -16.58
N ARG A 221 -6.38 24.43 -17.40
CA ARG A 221 -7.29 25.58 -17.28
C ARG A 221 -8.77 25.18 -17.41
N TRP A 222 -9.10 24.24 -18.30
CA TRP A 222 -10.47 23.75 -18.48
C TRP A 222 -10.98 23.04 -17.21
N TRP A 223 -10.11 22.28 -16.54
CA TRP A 223 -10.43 21.59 -15.29
C TRP A 223 -10.75 22.60 -14.20
N ARG A 224 -9.88 23.60 -14.03
CA ARG A 224 -10.06 24.68 -13.05
C ARG A 224 -11.31 25.52 -13.30
N ASN A 225 -11.65 25.79 -14.57
CA ASN A 225 -12.86 26.53 -14.92
C ASN A 225 -14.16 25.74 -14.68
N ARG A 226 -14.07 24.40 -14.58
CA ARG A 226 -15.21 23.52 -14.35
C ARG A 226 -15.56 23.38 -12.87
N VAL A 227 -14.62 23.65 -11.97
CA VAL A 227 -14.89 23.63 -10.53
C VAL A 227 -15.84 24.77 -10.18
N GLU A 228 -17.06 24.41 -9.79
CA GLU A 228 -18.14 25.31 -9.41
C GLU A 228 -18.11 25.59 -7.90
N LEU A 229 -17.73 24.59 -7.10
CA LEU A 229 -17.78 24.65 -5.64
C LEU A 229 -16.58 23.97 -5.01
N VAL A 230 -16.04 24.58 -3.94
CA VAL A 230 -15.02 23.99 -3.09
C VAL A 230 -15.51 23.93 -1.64
N ALA A 231 -15.62 22.73 -1.08
CA ALA A 231 -15.87 22.53 0.35
C ALA A 231 -14.54 22.31 1.07
N MET A 232 -14.34 23.04 2.17
CA MET A 232 -13.11 23.00 2.96
C MET A 232 -13.39 23.39 4.43
N ASP A 233 -12.43 23.15 5.33
CA ASP A 233 -12.47 23.75 6.67
C ASP A 233 -12.42 25.30 6.59
N MET A 234 -12.73 25.96 7.71
CA MET A 234 -12.65 27.41 7.92
C MET A 234 -11.22 27.98 7.90
N SER A 235 -10.25 27.27 7.31
CA SER A 235 -8.87 27.73 7.13
C SER A 235 -8.82 28.97 6.23
N THR A 236 -8.34 30.08 6.79
CA THR A 236 -8.13 31.34 6.06
C THR A 236 -7.04 31.20 5.00
N GLU A 237 -6.02 30.38 5.26
CA GLU A 237 -4.96 30.07 4.30
C GLU A 237 -5.49 29.32 3.08
N PHE A 238 -6.30 28.28 3.29
CA PHE A 238 -6.88 27.49 2.19
C PHE A 238 -7.86 28.34 1.38
N ARG A 239 -8.71 29.12 2.05
CA ARG A 239 -9.61 30.06 1.40
C ARG A 239 -8.85 31.04 0.50
N ARG A 240 -7.74 31.61 0.98
CA ARG A 240 -6.90 32.53 0.18
C ARG A 240 -6.24 31.81 -1.00
N ALA A 241 -5.74 30.59 -0.78
CA ALA A 241 -5.13 29.77 -1.82
C ALA A 241 -6.14 29.47 -2.94
N VAL A 242 -7.31 28.93 -2.60
CA VAL A 242 -8.36 28.55 -3.55
C VAL A 242 -8.87 29.76 -4.32
N ARG A 243 -9.16 30.89 -3.68
CA ARG A 243 -9.59 32.12 -4.38
C ARG A 243 -8.60 32.57 -5.46
N LYS A 244 -7.30 32.33 -5.25
CA LYS A 244 -6.25 32.72 -6.20
C LYS A 244 -6.23 31.84 -7.46
N VAL A 245 -6.57 30.55 -7.36
CA VAL A 245 -6.47 29.58 -8.47
C VAL A 245 -7.81 29.16 -9.08
N LEU A 246 -8.90 29.33 -8.31
CA LEU A 246 -10.29 29.06 -8.69
C LEU A 246 -11.17 30.28 -8.39
N PRO A 247 -10.95 31.43 -9.04
CA PRO A 247 -11.66 32.69 -8.70
C PRO A 247 -13.16 32.65 -8.98
N LYS A 248 -13.64 31.70 -9.80
CA LYS A 248 -15.05 31.54 -10.15
C LYS A 248 -15.80 30.53 -9.26
N ALA A 249 -15.07 29.72 -8.50
CA ALA A 249 -15.68 28.69 -7.67
C ALA A 249 -16.24 29.31 -6.38
N ALA A 250 -17.45 28.91 -6.01
CA ALA A 250 -17.99 29.19 -4.68
C ALA A 250 -17.19 28.42 -3.63
N ILE A 251 -16.99 29.02 -2.46
CA ILE A 251 -16.32 28.35 -1.32
C ILE A 251 -17.36 28.16 -0.23
N THR A 252 -17.57 26.92 0.18
CA THR A 252 -18.41 26.55 1.32
C THR A 252 -17.57 25.95 2.43
N VAL A 253 -18.09 26.03 3.66
CA VAL A 253 -17.51 25.34 4.81
C VAL A 253 -18.05 23.91 4.84
N ASP A 254 -17.18 22.95 5.14
CA ASP A 254 -17.58 21.58 5.45
C ASP A 254 -18.50 21.55 6.69
N HIS A 255 -19.67 20.92 6.54
CA HIS A 255 -20.68 20.85 7.60
C HIS A 255 -20.18 20.12 8.86
N TRP A 256 -19.26 19.15 8.72
CA TRP A 256 -18.74 18.38 9.84
C TRP A 256 -17.93 19.30 10.75
N HIS A 257 -17.09 20.17 10.20
CA HIS A 257 -16.28 21.11 10.99
C HIS A 257 -17.16 22.13 11.71
N VAL A 258 -18.29 22.55 11.12
CA VAL A 258 -19.27 23.43 11.78
C VAL A 258 -19.91 22.72 12.97
N VAL A 259 -20.44 21.51 12.75
CA VAL A 259 -21.11 20.72 13.79
C VAL A 259 -20.13 20.34 14.91
N ALA A 260 -18.91 19.92 14.55
CA ALA A 260 -17.86 19.56 15.51
C ALA A 260 -17.50 20.76 16.41
N ARG A 261 -17.33 21.96 15.85
CA ARG A 261 -17.04 23.17 16.65
C ARG A 261 -18.21 23.60 17.51
N ALA A 262 -19.45 23.49 17.02
CA ALA A 262 -20.63 23.75 17.83
C ALA A 262 -20.71 22.80 19.04
N ASN A 263 -20.50 21.50 18.81
CA ASN A 263 -20.47 20.49 19.87
C ASN A 263 -19.31 20.71 20.86
N GLN A 264 -18.14 21.12 20.37
CA GLN A 264 -17.01 21.48 21.21
C GLN A 264 -17.36 22.64 22.13
N MET A 265 -17.98 23.71 21.60
CA MET A 265 -18.39 24.86 22.40
C MET A 265 -19.42 24.49 23.46
N VAL A 266 -20.42 23.67 23.11
CA VAL A 266 -21.39 23.14 24.09
C VAL A 266 -20.67 22.36 25.20
N THR A 267 -19.70 21.51 24.83
CA THR A 267 -18.89 20.74 25.79
C THR A 267 -18.08 21.64 26.71
N GLU A 268 -17.42 22.67 26.17
CA GLU A 268 -16.63 23.64 26.93
C GLU A 268 -17.51 24.42 27.92
N VAL A 269 -18.65 24.91 27.48
CA VAL A 269 -19.61 25.62 28.34
C VAL A 269 -20.16 24.70 29.42
N ARG A 270 -20.52 23.46 29.08
CA ARG A 270 -20.99 22.45 30.05
C ARG A 270 -19.92 22.19 31.10
N ARG A 271 -18.66 21.98 30.70
CA ARG A 271 -17.54 21.75 31.61
C ARG A 271 -17.32 22.95 32.52
N ARG A 272 -17.30 24.17 31.96
CA ARG A 272 -17.18 25.42 32.73
C ARG A 272 -18.29 25.53 33.77
N ARG A 273 -19.55 25.36 33.37
CA ARG A 273 -20.71 25.45 34.28
C ARG A 273 -20.68 24.37 35.38
N ALA A 274 -20.24 23.16 35.05
CA ALA A 274 -20.05 22.12 36.05
C ALA A 274 -18.95 22.51 37.06
N HIS A 275 -17.84 23.09 36.59
CA HIS A 275 -16.78 23.60 37.47
C HIS A 275 -17.23 24.77 38.34
N ASP A 276 -18.00 25.72 37.79
CA ASP A 276 -18.53 26.85 38.54
C ASP A 276 -19.47 26.39 39.67
N ARG A 277 -20.25 25.32 39.44
CA ARG A 277 -21.27 24.84 40.38
C ARG A 277 -20.74 23.84 41.41
N HIS A 278 -19.80 22.98 41.02
CA HIS A 278 -19.36 21.84 41.84
C HIS A 278 -17.86 21.87 42.16
N GLY A 279 -17.15 22.94 41.78
CA GLY A 279 -15.70 23.00 41.90
C GLY A 279 -14.98 22.17 40.82
N ARG A 280 -13.64 22.25 40.82
CA ARG A 280 -12.79 21.44 39.94
C ARG A 280 -12.69 20.01 40.48
N PRO A 281 -12.66 18.98 39.61
CA PRO A 281 -12.36 17.62 40.03
C PRO A 281 -11.03 17.57 40.79
N GLY A 282 -11.04 16.99 42.00
CA GLY A 282 -9.86 16.89 42.87
C GLY A 282 -9.69 18.02 43.90
N GLY A 283 -10.70 18.87 44.10
CA GLY A 283 -10.81 19.72 45.30
C GLY A 283 -11.59 19.03 46.43
N ASP A 284 -11.56 19.60 47.64
CA ASP A 284 -12.20 19.08 48.88
C ASP A 284 -13.74 18.99 48.85
N THR A 285 -14.37 19.33 47.72
CA THR A 285 -15.82 19.25 47.53
C THR A 285 -16.18 18.03 46.69
N GLU A 286 -17.07 17.18 47.23
CA GLU A 286 -17.51 15.95 46.58
C GLU A 286 -18.00 16.21 45.14
N PRO A 287 -17.42 15.54 44.13
CA PRO A 287 -17.84 15.74 42.75
C PRO A 287 -19.19 15.06 42.49
N ALA A 288 -20.09 15.77 41.81
CA ALA A 288 -21.40 15.29 41.34
C ALA A 288 -21.36 14.13 40.30
N TRP A 289 -20.19 13.53 40.08
CA TRP A 289 -19.95 12.48 39.08
C TRP A 289 -19.74 11.10 39.70
N ASP A 290 -19.97 10.95 41.01
CA ASP A 290 -20.00 9.65 41.68
C ASP A 290 -21.29 8.88 41.34
N TYR A 291 -21.39 8.46 40.08
CA TYR A 291 -22.35 7.45 39.67
C TYR A 291 -21.61 6.11 39.58
N GLY A 292 -21.33 5.52 40.74
CA GLY A 292 -21.09 4.07 40.85
C GLY A 292 -19.71 3.64 41.36
N ARG A 293 -19.54 3.67 42.69
CA ARG A 293 -19.02 2.48 43.41
C ARG A 293 -20.13 1.86 44.24
N ARG A 294 -20.91 0.98 43.61
CA ARG A 294 -21.66 -0.08 44.30
C ARG A 294 -21.47 -1.36 43.51
#